data_AF-A0A924XA87-F1
#
_entry.id   AF-A0A924XA87-F1
#
_cell.length_a   1.000
_cell.length_b   1.000
_cell.length_c   1.000
_cell.angle_alpha   90.00
_cell.angle_beta   90.00
_cell.angle_gamma   90.00
#
_symmetry.space_group_name_H-M   'P 1'
#
loop_
_entity.id
_entity.type
_entity.pdbx_description
1 polymer ?
#
loop_
_entity_poly.entity_id
_entity_poly.type
_entity_poly.pdbx_seq_one_letter_code
_entity_poly.pdbx_strand_id
1 'polypeptide(L)'
;MTKRFTALGCALTVSVLALTTTAFADDDKNAAFYNAALGKVNSSLSETEGADQGRVASAEIANVRTLVGQGQAYVASDKLDEAAGILERAQVSARYARMKVERVGAESRATEAQTQATAALKAAADSKVAAETMQAKAKDLESRGL
;
A
#
# COMPACT_ATOMS: atom_id res chain seq x y z
N MET A 1 27.61 -25.40 -26.39
CA MET A 1 27.55 -24.03 -26.95
C MET A 1 26.30 -23.32 -26.45
N THR A 2 26.52 -22.23 -25.70
CA THR A 2 25.62 -21.11 -25.36
C THR A 2 24.22 -21.37 -24.79
N LYS A 3 24.16 -21.40 -23.44
CA LYS A 3 22.99 -21.03 -22.63
C LYS A 3 22.68 -19.54 -22.86
N ARG A 4 21.43 -19.21 -23.21
CA ARG A 4 20.93 -17.83 -23.20
C ARG A 4 20.33 -17.54 -21.83
N PHE A 5 21.07 -16.77 -21.03
CA PHE A 5 20.54 -16.03 -19.90
C PHE A 5 19.71 -14.87 -20.46
N THR A 6 18.39 -14.94 -20.31
CA THR A 6 17.53 -13.77 -20.48
C THR A 6 17.13 -13.32 -19.08
N ALA A 7 17.89 -12.36 -18.57
CA ALA A 7 17.49 -11.55 -17.43
C ALA A 7 16.23 -10.78 -17.83
N LEU A 8 15.05 -11.23 -17.40
CA LEU A 8 13.89 -10.35 -17.35
C LEU A 8 14.03 -9.50 -16.11
N GLY A 9 14.56 -8.29 -16.35
CA GLY A 9 14.69 -7.24 -15.39
C GLY A 9 13.36 -6.98 -14.69
N CYS A 10 13.48 -6.91 -13.37
CA CYS A 10 12.65 -6.21 -12.43
C CYS A 10 12.04 -4.94 -13.06
N ALA A 11 10.83 -5.05 -13.61
CA ALA A 11 9.98 -3.91 -13.91
C ALA A 11 9.28 -3.50 -12.62
N LEU A 12 10.06 -2.95 -11.68
CA LEU A 12 9.52 -2.16 -10.58
C LEU A 12 9.09 -0.82 -11.19
N THR A 13 7.91 -0.80 -11.82
CA THR A 13 7.21 0.43 -12.15
C THR A 13 6.78 1.07 -10.83
N VAL A 14 7.72 1.76 -10.19
CA VAL A 14 7.40 2.82 -9.24
C VAL A 14 6.73 3.90 -10.06
N SER A 15 5.41 3.79 -10.22
CA SER A 15 4.57 4.90 -10.63
C SER A 15 4.65 5.93 -9.51
N VAL A 16 5.68 6.78 -9.56
CA VAL A 16 5.68 8.07 -8.87
C VAL A 16 4.56 8.85 -9.52
N LEU A 17 3.36 8.72 -8.96
CA LEU A 17 2.23 9.56 -9.28
C LEU A 17 2.66 10.95 -8.81
N ALA A 18 3.23 11.73 -9.74
CA ALA A 18 3.53 13.12 -9.54
C ALA A 18 2.22 13.78 -9.09
N LEU A 19 2.17 14.11 -7.80
CA LEU A 19 1.22 15.05 -7.25
C LEU A 19 1.40 16.34 -8.04
N THR A 20 0.59 16.51 -9.08
CA THR A 20 0.38 17.80 -9.69
C THR A 20 -0.24 18.67 -8.61
N THR A 21 0.64 19.38 -7.89
CA THR A 21 0.26 20.54 -7.10
C THR A 21 -0.23 21.58 -8.11
N THR A 22 -1.49 21.46 -8.49
CA THR A 22 -2.25 22.58 -9.00
C THR A 22 -2.33 23.57 -7.84
N ALA A 23 -1.36 24.49 -7.81
CA ALA A 23 -1.49 25.77 -7.17
C ALA A 23 -2.66 26.47 -7.87
N PHE A 24 -3.88 26.18 -7.44
CA PHE A 24 -5.01 27.04 -7.72
C PHE A 24 -4.87 28.25 -6.83
N ALA A 25 -5.02 29.40 -7.48
CA ALA A 25 -5.00 30.74 -6.94
C ALA A 25 -5.77 30.87 -5.61
N ASP A 26 -5.41 31.92 -4.86
CA ASP A 26 -6.14 32.50 -3.73
C ASP A 26 -7.56 33.02 -4.12
N ASP A 27 -8.27 32.33 -5.02
CA ASP A 27 -9.64 32.66 -5.41
C ASP A 27 -10.61 32.07 -4.38
N ASP A 28 -11.11 32.95 -3.52
CA ASP A 28 -12.26 32.82 -2.62
C ASP A 28 -12.55 31.41 -2.11
N LYS A 29 -11.97 31.09 -0.95
CA LYS A 29 -12.40 29.94 -0.12
C LYS A 29 -13.84 30.15 0.35
N ASN A 30 -14.78 29.87 -0.54
CA ASN A 30 -16.22 30.00 -0.34
C ASN A 30 -16.86 28.66 0.01
N ALA A 31 -18.16 28.67 0.27
CA ALA A 31 -18.91 27.46 0.60
C ALA A 31 -18.76 26.32 -0.44
N ALA A 32 -18.68 26.65 -1.73
CA ALA A 32 -18.52 25.65 -2.79
C ALA A 32 -17.15 24.97 -2.72
N PHE A 33 -16.08 25.75 -2.47
CA PHE A 33 -14.74 25.23 -2.26
C PHE A 33 -14.71 24.22 -1.10
N TYR A 34 -15.23 24.59 0.07
CA TYR A 34 -15.19 23.71 1.24
C TYR A 34 -16.04 22.45 1.07
N ASN A 35 -17.23 22.56 0.45
CA ASN A 35 -18.04 21.39 0.14
C ASN A 35 -17.31 20.43 -0.81
N ALA A 36 -16.65 20.95 -1.84
CA ALA A 36 -15.85 20.14 -2.75
C ALA A 36 -14.66 19.48 -2.04
N ALA A 37 -13.95 20.22 -1.18
CA ALA A 37 -12.80 19.70 -0.44
C ALA A 37 -13.20 18.60 0.56
N LEU A 38 -14.28 18.81 1.32
CA LEU A 38 -14.84 17.82 2.24
C LEU A 38 -15.37 16.58 1.49
N GLY A 39 -15.97 16.78 0.31
CA GLY A 39 -16.37 15.69 -0.58
C GLY A 39 -15.19 14.83 -1.05
N LYS A 40 -14.06 15.47 -1.43
CA LYS A 40 -12.82 14.75 -1.78
C LYS A 40 -12.27 13.94 -0.62
N VAL A 41 -12.30 14.48 0.61
CA VAL A 41 -11.89 13.74 1.81
C VAL A 41 -12.76 12.50 2.00
N ASN A 42 -14.09 12.63 1.84
CA ASN A 42 -15.00 11.50 1.97
C ASN A 42 -14.77 10.41 0.89
N SER A 43 -14.52 10.81 -0.37
CA SER A 43 -14.20 9.86 -1.45
C SER A 43 -12.91 9.08 -1.15
N SER A 44 -11.84 9.78 -0.74
CA SER A 44 -10.57 9.12 -0.38
C SER A 44 -10.73 8.18 0.82
N LEU A 45 -11.66 8.49 1.72
CA LEU A 45 -11.97 7.65 2.86
C LEU A 45 -12.67 6.35 2.44
N SER A 46 -13.61 6.41 1.49
CA SER A 46 -14.25 5.23 0.92
C SER A 46 -13.25 4.29 0.25
N GLU A 47 -12.26 4.83 -0.45
CA GLU A 47 -11.16 4.02 -1.01
C GLU A 47 -10.35 3.33 0.09
N THR A 48 -10.09 4.03 1.21
CA THR A 48 -9.35 3.48 2.35
C THR A 48 -10.13 2.38 3.06
N GLU A 49 -11.44 2.54 3.23
CA GLU A 49 -12.33 1.53 3.84
C GLU A 49 -12.48 0.29 2.97
N GLY A 50 -12.50 0.46 1.64
CA GLY A 50 -12.63 -0.62 0.67
C GLY A 50 -11.35 -1.43 0.43
N ALA A 51 -10.20 -0.98 0.94
CA ALA A 51 -8.95 -1.74 0.86
C ALA A 51 -9.00 -3.02 1.72
N ASP A 52 -8.22 -4.04 1.36
CA ASP A 52 -8.18 -5.35 2.04
C ASP A 52 -7.96 -5.24 3.57
N GLN A 53 -7.25 -4.20 4.02
CA GLN A 53 -6.95 -3.93 5.43
C GLN A 53 -7.73 -2.72 6.00
N GLY A 54 -8.76 -2.25 5.31
CA GLY A 54 -9.52 -1.05 5.66
C GLY A 54 -10.13 -1.08 7.07
N ARG A 55 -10.52 -2.28 7.54
CA ARG A 55 -11.07 -2.49 8.89
C ARG A 55 -10.12 -2.10 10.03
N VAL A 56 -8.81 -2.10 9.79
CA VAL A 56 -7.81 -1.72 10.80
C VAL A 56 -7.92 -0.23 11.17
N ALA A 57 -8.45 0.58 10.25
CA ALA A 57 -8.64 2.02 10.45
C ALA A 57 -10.11 2.41 10.69
N SER A 58 -11.00 1.47 11.05
CA SER A 58 -12.44 1.73 11.21
C SER A 58 -12.76 2.88 12.18
N ALA A 59 -12.03 2.97 13.30
CA ALA A 59 -12.23 4.04 14.27
C ALA A 59 -11.81 5.40 13.72
N GLU A 60 -10.66 5.46 13.04
CA GLU A 60 -10.17 6.66 12.37
C GLU A 60 -11.11 7.09 11.23
N ILE A 61 -11.62 6.13 10.45
CA ILE A 61 -12.59 6.35 9.38
C ILE A 61 -13.89 6.95 9.95
N ALA A 62 -14.42 6.39 11.03
CA ALA A 62 -15.60 6.94 11.70
C ALA A 62 -15.35 8.40 12.17
N ASN A 63 -14.18 8.67 12.76
CA ASN A 63 -13.80 10.01 13.19
C ASN A 63 -13.71 11.00 12.01
N VAL A 64 -13.12 10.60 10.88
CA VAL A 64 -13.06 11.44 9.68
C VAL A 64 -14.46 11.75 9.16
N ARG A 65 -15.38 10.78 9.12
CA ARG A 65 -16.79 11.01 8.72
C ARG A 65 -17.46 12.04 9.63
N THR A 66 -17.25 11.94 10.93
CA THR A 66 -17.76 12.93 11.88
C THR A 66 -17.21 14.33 11.60
N LEU A 67 -15.90 14.46 11.37
CA LEU A 67 -15.28 15.75 11.03
C LEU A 67 -15.82 16.29 9.70
N VAL A 68 -16.00 15.45 8.68
CA VAL A 68 -16.60 15.87 7.40
C VAL A 68 -18.01 16.42 7.61
N GLY A 69 -18.85 15.74 8.38
CA GLY A 69 -20.19 16.22 8.70
C GLY A 69 -20.20 17.54 9.47
N GLN A 70 -19.28 17.71 10.43
CA GLN A 70 -19.10 18.99 11.14
C GLN A 70 -18.68 20.11 10.17
N GLY A 71 -17.75 19.83 9.27
CA GLY A 71 -17.29 20.79 8.26
C GLY A 71 -18.43 21.24 7.37
N GLN A 72 -19.27 20.31 6.90
CA GLN A 72 -20.44 20.62 6.08
C GLN A 72 -21.46 21.47 6.85
N ALA A 73 -21.66 21.21 8.15
CA ALA A 73 -22.54 22.01 8.99
C ALA A 73 -22.02 23.45 9.19
N TYR A 74 -20.70 23.63 9.34
CA TYR A 74 -20.09 24.96 9.40
C TYR A 74 -20.24 25.71 8.08
N VAL A 75 -20.01 25.05 6.95
CA VAL A 75 -20.24 25.63 5.61
C VAL A 75 -21.69 26.05 5.43
N ALA A 76 -22.66 25.20 5.82
CA ALA A 76 -24.08 25.52 5.73
C ALA A 76 -24.50 26.71 6.62
N SER A 77 -23.71 26.99 7.67
CA SER A 77 -23.93 28.10 8.60
C SER A 77 -23.09 29.35 8.25
N ASP A 78 -22.45 29.38 7.08
CA ASP A 78 -21.53 30.44 6.63
C ASP A 78 -20.34 30.71 7.57
N LYS A 79 -19.97 29.69 8.36
CA LYS A 79 -18.84 29.70 9.31
C LYS A 79 -17.59 29.15 8.65
N LEU A 80 -17.06 29.89 7.67
CA LEU A 80 -16.02 29.40 6.76
C LEU A 80 -14.65 29.21 7.44
N ASP A 81 -14.32 30.02 8.44
CA ASP A 81 -13.08 29.88 9.21
C ASP A 81 -13.08 28.59 10.04
N GLU A 82 -14.21 28.27 10.68
CA GLU A 82 -14.38 26.99 11.39
C GLU A 82 -14.39 25.81 10.43
N ALA A 83 -15.00 25.96 9.25
CA ALA A 83 -14.95 24.95 8.20
C ALA A 83 -13.50 24.68 7.73
N ALA A 84 -12.66 25.71 7.68
CA ALA A 84 -11.25 25.59 7.35
C ALA A 84 -10.49 24.73 8.37
N GLY A 85 -10.65 25.05 9.66
CA GLY A 85 -9.99 24.30 10.73
C GLY A 85 -10.46 22.84 10.79
N ILE A 86 -11.74 22.58 10.55
CA ILE A 86 -12.26 21.21 10.49
C ILE A 86 -11.77 20.46 9.26
N LEU A 87 -11.73 21.10 8.09
CA LEU A 87 -11.22 20.49 6.87
C LEU A 87 -9.76 20.03 7.05
N GLU A 88 -8.91 20.85 7.65
CA GLU A 88 -7.51 20.48 7.93
C GLU A 88 -7.43 19.25 8.85
N ARG A 89 -8.20 19.25 9.95
CA ARG A 89 -8.27 18.11 10.87
C ARG A 89 -8.77 16.83 10.19
N ALA A 90 -9.78 16.95 9.32
CA ALA A 90 -10.31 15.83 8.54
C ALA A 90 -9.26 15.27 7.57
N GLN A 91 -8.51 16.14 6.89
CA GLN A 91 -7.44 15.75 5.98
C GLN A 91 -6.29 15.03 6.70
N VAL A 92 -5.84 15.56 7.83
CA VAL A 92 -4.78 14.93 8.64
C VAL A 92 -5.24 13.56 9.15
N SER A 93 -6.48 13.48 9.66
CA SER A 93 -7.05 12.23 10.17
C SER A 93 -7.24 11.18 9.05
N ALA A 94 -7.65 11.61 7.86
CA ALA A 94 -7.79 10.73 6.69
C ALA A 94 -6.43 10.18 6.23
N ARG A 95 -5.39 11.02 6.21
CA ARG A 95 -4.02 10.58 5.92
C ARG A 95 -3.54 9.57 6.94
N TYR A 96 -3.79 9.81 8.23
CA TYR A 96 -3.43 8.86 9.28
C TYR A 96 -4.15 7.51 9.13
N ALA A 97 -5.45 7.51 8.86
CA ALA A 97 -6.21 6.28 8.56
C ALA A 97 -5.59 5.49 7.41
N ARG A 98 -5.27 6.17 6.31
CA ARG A 98 -4.63 5.57 5.14
C ARG A 98 -3.25 4.98 5.45
N MET A 99 -2.38 5.73 6.13
CA MET A 99 -1.05 5.23 6.52
C MET A 99 -1.15 3.98 7.40
N LYS A 100 -2.16 3.90 8.27
CA LYS A 100 -2.39 2.73 9.13
C LYS A 100 -2.73 1.49 8.30
N VAL A 101 -3.60 1.62 7.30
CA VAL A 101 -3.95 0.56 6.34
C VAL A 101 -2.73 0.15 5.51
N GLU A 102 -2.00 1.13 4.96
CA GLU A 102 -0.81 0.88 4.14
C GLU A 102 0.30 0.18 4.93
N ARG A 103 0.51 0.55 6.20
CA ARG A 103 1.46 -0.12 7.11
C ARG A 103 1.13 -1.60 7.27
N VAL A 104 -0.12 -1.94 7.59
CA VAL A 104 -0.52 -3.34 7.76
C VAL A 104 -0.39 -4.11 6.44
N GLY A 105 -0.79 -3.50 5.31
CA GLY A 105 -0.58 -4.11 4.00
C GLY A 105 0.90 -4.36 3.67
N ALA A 106 1.79 -3.46 4.08
CA ALA A 106 3.23 -3.65 3.94
C ALA A 106 3.77 -4.78 4.84
N GLU A 107 3.31 -4.85 6.09
CA GLU A 107 3.69 -5.91 7.04
C GLU A 107 3.25 -7.31 6.56
N SER A 108 2.03 -7.43 6.02
CA SER A 108 1.56 -8.69 5.42
C SER A 108 2.43 -9.11 4.23
N ARG A 109 2.72 -8.20 3.30
CA ARG A 109 3.58 -8.49 2.14
C ARG A 109 5.01 -8.85 2.54
N ALA A 110 5.55 -8.19 3.58
CA ALA A 110 6.88 -8.52 4.11
C ALA A 110 6.90 -9.95 4.69
N THR A 111 5.85 -10.33 5.41
CA THR A 111 5.71 -11.68 5.99
C THR A 111 5.58 -12.76 4.92
N GLU A 112 4.79 -12.51 3.88
CA GLU A 112 4.65 -13.40 2.73
C GLU A 112 5.98 -13.56 1.98
N ALA A 113 6.70 -12.46 1.73
CA ALA A 113 8.00 -12.49 1.10
C ALA A 113 9.03 -13.27 1.92
N GLN A 114 9.04 -13.09 3.25
CA GLN A 114 9.91 -13.86 4.14
C GLN A 114 9.59 -15.36 4.10
N THR A 115 8.31 -15.71 4.05
CA THR A 115 7.86 -17.10 3.95
C THR A 115 8.32 -17.72 2.64
N GLN A 116 8.12 -17.02 1.51
CA GLN A 116 8.57 -17.48 0.20
C GLN A 116 10.09 -17.62 0.11
N ALA A 117 10.85 -16.65 0.65
CA ALA A 117 12.32 -16.71 0.69
C ALA A 117 12.81 -17.91 1.50
N THR A 118 12.20 -18.15 2.67
CA THR A 118 12.54 -19.30 3.53
C THR A 118 12.23 -20.62 2.82
N ALA A 119 11.08 -20.73 2.15
CA ALA A 119 10.71 -21.91 1.37
C ALA A 119 11.68 -22.16 0.20
N ALA A 120 12.08 -21.10 -0.51
CA ALA A 120 13.03 -21.19 -1.62
C ALA A 120 14.42 -21.64 -1.15
N LEU A 121 14.90 -21.12 -0.01
CA LEU A 121 16.16 -21.54 0.59
C LEU A 121 16.15 -23.02 0.98
N LYS A 122 15.04 -23.49 1.58
CA LYS A 122 14.86 -24.90 1.92
C LYS A 122 14.87 -25.77 0.66
N ALA A 123 14.10 -25.40 -0.36
CA ALA A 123 14.05 -26.15 -1.61
C ALA A 123 15.41 -26.22 -2.32
N ALA A 124 16.20 -25.14 -2.27
CA ALA A 124 17.55 -25.10 -2.80
C ALA A 124 18.49 -26.03 -2.01
N ALA A 125 18.40 -26.04 -0.68
CA ALA A 125 19.18 -26.95 0.16
C ALA A 125 18.83 -28.42 -0.11
N ASP A 126 17.55 -28.75 -0.19
CA ASP A 126 17.07 -30.11 -0.49
C ASP A 126 17.53 -30.57 -1.89
N SER A 127 17.47 -29.67 -2.88
CA SER A 127 17.94 -29.94 -4.25
C SER A 127 19.45 -30.19 -4.29
N LYS A 128 20.23 -29.46 -3.49
CA LYS A 128 21.69 -29.67 -3.37
C LYS A 128 21.99 -31.05 -2.81
N VAL A 129 21.33 -31.45 -1.71
CA VAL A 129 21.49 -32.78 -1.11
C VAL A 129 21.10 -33.89 -2.08
N ALA A 130 19.99 -33.71 -2.82
CA ALA A 130 19.57 -34.66 -3.83
C ALA A 130 20.61 -34.80 -4.96
N ALA A 131 21.16 -33.69 -5.46
CA ALA A 131 22.19 -33.70 -6.49
C ALA A 131 23.48 -34.39 -6.02
N GLU A 132 23.95 -34.08 -4.80
CA GLU A 132 25.13 -34.74 -4.19
C GLU A 132 24.91 -36.25 -4.02
N THR A 133 23.70 -36.65 -3.60
CA THR A 133 23.33 -38.07 -3.47
C THR A 133 23.33 -38.79 -4.82
N MET A 134 22.77 -38.17 -5.86
CA MET A 134 22.76 -38.74 -7.21
C MET A 134 24.18 -38.82 -7.79
N GLN A 135 25.01 -37.82 -7.55
CA GLN A 135 26.42 -37.85 -7.96
C GLN A 135 27.20 -38.96 -7.25
N ALA A 136 26.97 -39.17 -5.96
CA ALA A 136 27.59 -40.26 -5.21
C ALA A 136 27.17 -41.64 -5.76
N LYS A 137 25.87 -41.83 -6.04
CA LYS A 137 25.37 -43.06 -6.67
C LYS A 137 25.93 -43.30 -8.06
N ALA A 138 26.04 -42.25 -8.88
CA ALA A 138 26.64 -42.36 -10.21
C ALA A 138 28.10 -42.82 -10.14
N LYS A 139 28.90 -42.22 -9.24
CA LYS A 139 30.28 -42.63 -9.00
C LYS A 139 30.40 -44.06 -8.48
N ASP A 140 29.49 -44.51 -7.61
CA ASP A 140 29.45 -45.89 -7.14
C ASP A 140 29.20 -46.88 -8.29
N LEU A 141 28.22 -46.60 -9.16
CA LEU A 141 27.92 -47.42 -10.34
C LEU A 141 29.10 -47.47 -11.31
N GLU A 142 29.71 -46.33 -11.61
CA GLU A 142 30.92 -46.25 -12.45
C GLU A 142 32.05 -47.13 -11.90
N SER A 143 32.24 -47.13 -10.57
CA SER A 143 33.28 -47.96 -9.92
C SER A 143 33.00 -49.47 -10.02
N ARG A 144 31.74 -49.86 -10.25
CA ARG A 144 31.30 -51.25 -10.42
C ARG A 144 31.27 -51.69 -11.89
N GLY A 145 31.66 -50.82 -12.83
CA GLY A 145 31.70 -51.11 -14.26
C GLY A 145 30.34 -51.11 -14.95
N LEU A 146 29.34 -50.45 -14.34
CA LEU A 146 28.02 -50.15 -14.92
C LEU A 146 27.97 -48.67 -15.32
#